data_AF-A0A3M9XCY5-F1
#
_entry.id   AF-A0A3M9XCY5-F1
#
_cell.length_a   1.000
_cell.length_b   1.000
_cell.length_c   1.000
_cell.angle_alpha   90.00
_cell.angle_beta   90.00
_cell.angle_gamma   90.00
#
_symmetry.space_group_name_H-M   'P 1'
#
loop_
_entity.id
_entity.type
_entity.pdbx_description
1 polymer ?
#
loop_
_entity_poly.entity_id
_entity_poly.type
_entity_poly.pdbx_seq_one_letter_code
_entity_poly.pdbx_strand_id
1 'polypeptide(L)'
;MRRTVLLAALSTALPAAAFAGPASDAVKFFYVPAVKFEADAQYRDRFTAPVTKLFDLNDQATKKNPDQVACIDFDPGLDAQDFDQKTVSKTLKLSETVDGDTAQVVASFKLFSDGDDSQREMHWSLKKVDGKWKVSDIASKTSDWTLSQLECMAGQDPE
;
A
#
# COMPACT_ATOMS: atom_id res chain seq x y z
N MET A 1 44.88 9.78 -53.18
CA MET A 1 43.73 9.12 -52.53
C MET A 1 43.49 9.79 -51.19
N ARG A 2 42.40 10.55 -51.04
CA ARG A 2 42.03 11.27 -49.80
C ARG A 2 41.16 10.33 -48.96
N ARG A 3 41.65 9.89 -47.79
CA ARG A 3 40.87 9.09 -46.83
C ARG A 3 40.09 10.03 -45.92
N THR A 4 38.80 10.14 -46.14
CA THR A 4 37.85 10.77 -45.22
C THR A 4 37.64 9.85 -44.03
N VAL A 5 38.01 10.30 -42.83
CA VAL A 5 37.75 9.60 -41.57
C VAL A 5 36.39 10.06 -41.07
N LEU A 6 35.39 9.17 -41.05
CA LEU A 6 34.13 9.39 -40.34
C LEU A 6 34.37 9.18 -38.84
N LEU A 7 34.26 10.24 -38.03
CA LEU A 7 34.09 10.11 -36.59
C LEU A 7 32.63 9.71 -36.31
N ALA A 8 32.42 8.49 -35.83
CA ALA A 8 31.15 8.07 -35.25
C ALA A 8 31.06 8.62 -33.81
N ALA A 9 30.19 9.61 -33.60
CA ALA A 9 29.83 10.07 -32.26
C ALA A 9 28.86 9.07 -31.63
N LEU A 10 29.35 8.23 -30.70
CA LEU A 10 28.49 7.40 -29.86
C LEU A 10 27.85 8.30 -28.79
N SER A 11 26.59 8.69 -28.99
CA SER A 11 25.78 9.32 -27.95
C SER A 11 25.42 8.28 -26.88
N THR A 12 26.08 8.36 -25.72
CA THR A 12 25.68 7.61 -24.53
C THR A 12 24.41 8.25 -23.96
N ALA A 13 23.25 7.69 -24.29
CA ALA A 13 22.00 8.02 -23.61
C ALA A 13 22.11 7.52 -22.15
N LEU A 14 22.32 8.44 -21.21
CA LEU A 14 22.22 8.14 -19.79
C LEU A 14 20.75 7.77 -19.51
N PRO A 15 20.46 6.62 -18.85
CA PRO A 15 19.11 6.30 -18.46
C PRO A 15 18.63 7.39 -17.50
N ALA A 16 17.56 8.09 -17.88
CA ALA A 16 16.87 8.99 -16.97
C ALA A 16 16.38 8.15 -15.79
N ALA A 17 16.88 8.45 -14.59
CA ALA A 17 16.32 7.88 -13.38
C ALA A 17 14.82 8.22 -13.37
N ALA A 18 13.97 7.22 -13.52
CA ALA A 18 12.53 7.39 -13.34
C ALA A 18 12.32 7.80 -11.89
N PHE A 19 12.07 9.08 -11.65
CA PHE A 19 11.69 9.55 -10.34
C PHE A 19 10.32 8.94 -10.03
N ALA A 20 10.26 8.10 -8.99
CA ALA A 20 9.00 7.83 -8.33
C ALA A 20 8.39 9.19 -8.00
N GLY A 21 7.11 9.41 -8.34
CA GLY A 21 6.39 10.58 -7.87
C GLY A 21 6.32 10.64 -6.33
N PRO A 22 5.54 11.55 -5.76
CA PRO A 22 5.29 11.60 -4.32
C PRO A 22 4.93 10.21 -3.75
N ALA A 23 5.43 9.87 -2.56
CA ALA A 23 5.10 8.59 -1.92
C ALA A 23 3.59 8.50 -1.62
N SER A 24 2.98 9.64 -1.32
CA SER A 24 1.54 9.80 -1.12
C SER A 24 0.70 9.42 -2.32
N ASP A 25 1.20 9.45 -3.56
CA ASP A 25 0.45 8.98 -4.74
C ASP A 25 0.23 7.47 -4.70
N ALA A 26 1.21 6.70 -4.18
CA ALA A 26 1.06 5.25 -4.01
C ALA A 26 -0.01 4.90 -2.98
N VAL A 27 -0.16 5.71 -1.93
CA VAL A 27 -1.17 5.55 -0.88
C VAL A 27 -2.54 6.06 -1.33
N LYS A 28 -2.59 7.24 -1.95
CA LYS A 28 -3.81 7.86 -2.48
C LYS A 28 -4.59 6.94 -3.40
N PHE A 29 -3.88 6.10 -4.16
CA PHE A 29 -4.45 5.07 -5.01
C PHE A 29 -5.48 4.19 -4.29
N PHE A 30 -5.26 3.87 -3.01
CA PHE A 30 -6.15 3.00 -2.23
C PHE A 30 -7.39 3.71 -1.69
N TYR A 31 -7.45 5.04 -1.73
CA TYR A 31 -8.59 5.81 -1.20
C TYR A 31 -9.49 6.40 -2.29
N VAL A 32 -8.93 6.86 -3.41
CA VAL A 32 -9.66 7.62 -4.44
C VAL A 32 -9.35 7.15 -5.86
N PRO A 33 -10.30 7.27 -6.82
CA PRO A 33 -11.68 7.76 -6.67
C PRO A 33 -12.63 6.78 -5.94
N ALA A 34 -12.18 5.55 -5.73
CA ALA A 34 -12.87 4.54 -4.94
C ALA A 34 -11.84 3.82 -4.08
N VAL A 35 -12.24 3.48 -2.85
CA VAL A 35 -11.47 2.63 -1.95
C VAL A 35 -11.20 1.28 -2.62
N LYS A 36 -10.00 0.76 -2.41
CA LYS A 36 -9.55 -0.51 -2.95
C LYS A 36 -9.04 -1.36 -1.82
N PHE A 37 -9.52 -2.60 -1.74
CA PHE A 37 -9.11 -3.52 -0.71
C PHE A 37 -7.64 -3.91 -0.90
N GLU A 38 -6.78 -3.60 0.07
CA GLU A 38 -5.33 -3.79 -0.05
C GLU A 38 -4.93 -5.25 -0.25
N ALA A 39 -5.68 -6.18 0.34
CA ALA A 39 -5.42 -7.60 0.26
C ALA A 39 -5.94 -8.24 -1.03
N ASP A 40 -6.47 -7.49 -2.01
CA ASP A 40 -6.79 -8.01 -3.34
C ASP A 40 -5.55 -8.45 -4.13
N ALA A 41 -5.62 -9.63 -4.77
CA ALA A 41 -4.50 -10.22 -5.52
C ALA A 41 -3.98 -9.34 -6.67
N GLN A 42 -4.84 -8.51 -7.27
CA GLN A 42 -4.46 -7.56 -8.33
C GLN A 42 -3.50 -6.45 -7.88
N TYR A 43 -3.38 -6.19 -6.56
CA TYR A 43 -2.54 -5.13 -6.02
C TYR A 43 -1.23 -5.64 -5.41
N ARG A 44 -0.92 -6.93 -5.51
CA ARG A 44 0.29 -7.53 -4.89
C ARG A 44 1.59 -6.85 -5.30
N ASP A 45 1.67 -6.33 -6.53
CA ASP A 45 2.85 -5.64 -7.04
C ASP A 45 3.12 -4.27 -6.38
N ARG A 46 2.13 -3.70 -5.69
CA ARG A 46 2.22 -2.45 -4.92
C ARG A 46 2.79 -2.64 -3.53
N PHE A 47 2.93 -3.87 -3.07
CA PHE A 47 3.41 -4.20 -1.73
C PHE A 47 4.79 -4.86 -1.76
N THR A 48 5.41 -4.93 -0.59
CA THR A 48 6.63 -5.68 -0.31
C THR A 48 6.44 -6.56 0.92
N ALA A 49 7.36 -7.49 1.17
CA ALA A 49 7.39 -8.22 2.43
C ALA A 49 7.65 -7.24 3.61
N PRO A 50 7.08 -7.49 4.81
CA PRO A 50 6.34 -8.70 5.21
C PRO A 50 4.86 -8.78 4.76
N VAL A 51 4.22 -7.68 4.36
CA VAL A 51 2.78 -7.66 4.08
C VAL A 51 2.35 -8.64 2.99
N THR A 52 3.13 -8.79 1.91
CA THR A 52 2.79 -9.78 0.86
C THR A 52 2.71 -11.21 1.39
N LYS A 53 3.54 -11.56 2.38
CA LYS A 53 3.49 -12.90 3.01
C LYS A 53 2.20 -13.09 3.81
N LEU A 54 1.73 -12.06 4.51
CA LEU A 54 0.45 -12.11 5.20
C LEU A 54 -0.71 -12.31 4.21
N PHE A 55 -0.69 -11.58 3.10
CA PHE A 55 -1.71 -11.75 2.06
C PHE A 55 -1.72 -13.17 1.48
N ASP A 56 -0.55 -13.75 1.23
CA ASP A 56 -0.44 -15.14 0.77
C ASP A 56 -0.99 -16.14 1.81
N LEU A 57 -0.78 -15.88 3.11
CA LEU A 57 -1.34 -16.70 4.19
C LEU A 57 -2.86 -16.55 4.28
N ASN A 58 -3.39 -15.33 4.15
CA ASN A 58 -4.82 -15.06 4.10
C ASN A 58 -5.49 -15.79 2.93
N ASP A 59 -4.91 -15.71 1.74
CA ASP A 59 -5.41 -16.41 0.54
C ASP A 59 -5.42 -17.94 0.72
N GLN A 60 -4.41 -18.48 1.41
CA GLN A 60 -4.35 -19.92 1.73
C GLN A 60 -5.41 -20.31 2.77
N ALA A 61 -5.58 -19.52 3.83
CA ALA A 61 -6.58 -19.74 4.87
C ALA A 61 -7.99 -19.77 4.28
N THR A 62 -8.35 -18.77 3.48
CA THR A 62 -9.66 -18.68 2.82
C THR A 62 -9.92 -19.86 1.86
N LYS A 63 -8.88 -20.34 1.16
CA LYS A 63 -9.02 -21.53 0.29
C LYS A 63 -9.19 -22.82 1.08
N LYS A 64 -8.48 -22.98 2.20
CA LYS A 64 -8.53 -24.19 3.04
C LYS A 64 -9.84 -24.27 3.83
N ASN A 65 -10.28 -23.13 4.38
CA ASN A 65 -11.42 -23.01 5.27
C ASN A 65 -12.41 -21.93 4.77
N PRO A 66 -13.13 -22.16 3.66
CA PRO A 66 -13.98 -21.13 3.05
C PRO A 66 -15.15 -20.67 3.93
N ASP A 67 -15.54 -21.48 4.92
CA ASP A 67 -16.61 -21.16 5.88
C ASP A 67 -16.10 -20.41 7.12
N GLN A 68 -14.79 -20.18 7.26
CA GLN A 68 -14.19 -19.43 8.37
C GLN A 68 -13.92 -17.98 7.98
N VAL A 69 -13.89 -17.10 8.98
CA VAL A 69 -13.50 -15.70 8.82
C VAL A 69 -12.04 -15.64 8.34
N ALA A 70 -11.79 -14.82 7.32
CA ALA A 70 -10.46 -14.59 6.80
C ALA A 70 -9.57 -13.90 7.85
N CYS A 71 -8.25 -14.06 7.73
CA CYS A 71 -7.31 -13.38 8.63
C CYS A 71 -7.38 -11.85 8.51
N ILE A 72 -7.71 -11.37 7.31
CA ILE A 72 -7.98 -9.96 7.02
C ILE A 72 -9.46 -9.87 6.65
N ASP A 73 -10.28 -9.50 7.62
CA ASP A 73 -11.74 -9.40 7.53
C ASP A 73 -12.25 -7.94 7.56
N PHE A 74 -11.34 -6.97 7.40
CA PHE A 74 -11.60 -5.54 7.35
C PHE A 74 -10.67 -4.89 6.32
N ASP A 75 -11.00 -3.69 5.82
CA ASP A 75 -10.14 -2.91 4.91
C ASP A 75 -8.93 -2.33 5.68
N PRO A 76 -7.68 -2.83 5.47
CA PRO A 76 -6.55 -2.37 6.26
C PRO A 76 -6.27 -0.86 6.15
N GLY A 77 -6.46 -0.27 4.98
CA GLY A 77 -6.28 1.17 4.79
C GLY A 77 -7.37 2.03 5.43
N LEU A 78 -8.51 1.43 5.82
CA LEU A 78 -9.60 2.13 6.49
C LEU A 78 -9.69 1.86 7.99
N ASP A 79 -9.14 0.73 8.45
CA ASP A 79 -9.38 0.25 9.82
C ASP A 79 -10.90 0.18 10.12
N ALA A 80 -11.62 -0.46 9.19
CA ALA A 80 -13.07 -0.61 9.22
C ALA A 80 -13.56 -1.67 8.21
N GLN A 81 -14.81 -2.12 8.39
CA GLN A 81 -15.54 -2.95 7.41
C GLN A 81 -16.58 -2.17 6.60
N ASP A 82 -16.94 -0.96 7.04
CA ASP A 82 -17.95 -0.11 6.40
C ASP A 82 -17.53 1.37 6.45
N PHE A 83 -17.92 2.13 5.43
CA PHE A 83 -17.57 3.53 5.24
C PHE A 83 -18.46 4.22 4.20
N ASP A 84 -18.56 5.56 4.27
CA ASP A 84 -19.11 6.38 3.18
C ASP A 84 -17.98 6.89 2.28
N GLN A 85 -17.92 6.40 1.04
CA GLN A 85 -16.90 6.80 0.06
C GLN A 85 -16.81 8.32 -0.12
N LYS A 86 -17.95 9.03 -0.10
CA LYS A 86 -17.96 10.50 -0.28
C LYS A 86 -17.28 11.20 0.88
N THR A 87 -17.54 10.76 2.11
CA THR A 87 -16.92 11.28 3.32
C THR A 87 -15.43 11.00 3.32
N VAL A 88 -15.00 9.76 3.07
CA VAL A 88 -13.57 9.41 2.99
C VAL A 88 -12.88 10.30 1.96
N SER A 89 -13.41 10.38 0.74
CA SER A 89 -12.82 11.18 -0.34
C SER A 89 -12.75 12.68 -0.01
N LYS A 90 -13.78 13.24 0.64
CA LYS A 90 -13.86 14.66 0.99
C LYS A 90 -12.95 15.04 2.14
N THR A 91 -12.72 14.12 3.08
CA THR A 91 -11.99 14.39 4.33
C THR A 91 -10.54 13.91 4.30
N LEU A 92 -10.17 13.08 3.32
CA LEU A 92 -8.82 12.56 3.15
C LEU A 92 -7.77 13.68 3.08
N LYS A 93 -6.84 13.61 4.02
CA LYS A 93 -5.59 14.40 4.03
C LYS A 93 -4.42 13.43 4.07
N LEU A 94 -3.47 13.67 3.18
CA LEU A 94 -2.22 12.92 3.13
C LEU A 94 -1.08 13.87 3.49
N SER A 95 -0.18 13.43 4.36
CA SER A 95 1.14 14.03 4.56
C SER A 95 2.20 12.96 4.37
N GLU A 96 3.40 13.34 3.96
CA GLU A 96 4.50 12.41 3.75
C GLU A 96 5.81 12.93 4.34
N THR A 97 6.63 12.00 4.83
CA THR A 97 8.03 12.21 5.18
C THR A 97 8.86 11.20 4.39
N VAL A 98 9.85 11.68 3.65
CA VAL A 98 10.71 10.86 2.79
C VAL A 98 12.13 10.88 3.32
N ASP A 99 12.73 9.70 3.50
CA ASP A 99 14.12 9.52 3.87
C ASP A 99 14.79 8.50 2.93
N GLY A 100 15.50 9.03 1.93
CA GLY A 100 16.17 8.27 0.88
C GLY A 100 15.21 7.37 0.10
N ASP A 101 15.31 6.07 0.35
CA ASP A 101 14.49 5.02 -0.28
C ASP A 101 13.39 4.49 0.63
N THR A 102 13.09 5.20 1.72
CA THR A 102 11.94 4.95 2.59
C THR A 102 11.05 6.19 2.68
N ALA A 103 9.78 5.97 2.98
CA ALA A 103 8.85 7.06 3.28
C ALA A 103 7.79 6.58 4.26
N GLN A 104 7.26 7.52 5.03
CA GLN A 104 6.01 7.34 5.76
C GLN A 104 4.97 8.30 5.19
N VAL A 105 3.78 7.79 4.90
CA VAL A 105 2.62 8.59 4.51
C VAL A 105 1.56 8.44 5.58
N VAL A 106 1.10 9.55 6.14
CA VAL A 106 -0.01 9.56 7.09
C VAL A 106 -1.28 9.95 6.34
N ALA A 107 -2.28 9.07 6.39
CA ALA A 107 -3.62 9.31 5.88
C ALA A 107 -4.58 9.58 7.05
N SER A 108 -5.20 10.76 7.06
CA SER A 108 -6.24 11.12 8.02
C SER A 108 -7.55 11.42 7.31
N PHE A 109 -8.64 10.84 7.78
CA PHE A 109 -9.97 10.94 7.17
C PHE A 109 -11.05 10.59 8.19
N LYS A 110 -12.32 10.75 7.79
CA LYS A 110 -13.47 10.21 8.50
C LYS A 110 -14.14 9.12 7.66
N LEU A 111 -14.62 8.07 8.32
CA LEU A 111 -15.42 7.01 7.68
C LEU A 111 -16.84 7.48 7.36
N PHE A 112 -17.45 8.27 8.25
CA PHE A 112 -18.82 8.79 8.13
C PHE A 112 -18.87 10.29 8.49
N SER A 113 -19.93 10.99 8.09
CA SER A 113 -20.10 12.42 8.37
C SER A 113 -20.21 12.73 9.87
N ASP A 114 -20.79 11.80 10.61
CA ASP A 114 -21.16 11.94 12.02
C ASP A 114 -20.54 10.81 12.85
N GLY A 115 -20.42 11.03 14.17
CA GLY A 115 -19.83 10.09 15.12
C GLY A 115 -18.37 10.41 15.44
N ASP A 116 -18.07 10.48 16.74
CA ASP A 116 -16.74 10.83 17.24
C ASP A 116 -15.70 9.73 16.91
N ASP A 117 -16.14 8.47 16.85
CA ASP A 117 -15.30 7.31 16.52
C ASP A 117 -15.09 7.12 15.01
N SER A 118 -15.53 8.07 14.17
CA SER A 118 -15.38 8.00 12.70
C SER A 118 -14.00 8.41 12.20
N GLN A 119 -13.22 9.13 13.01
CA GLN A 119 -11.90 9.63 12.63
C GLN A 119 -10.90 8.46 12.53
N ARG A 120 -10.09 8.49 11.48
CA ARG A 120 -9.00 7.54 11.27
C ARG A 120 -7.69 8.26 11.04
N GLU A 121 -6.62 7.67 11.55
CA GLU A 121 -5.24 8.03 11.25
C GLU A 121 -4.46 6.77 10.93
N MET A 122 -4.10 6.62 9.65
CA MET A 122 -3.44 5.45 9.10
C MET A 122 -2.03 5.81 8.67
N HIS A 123 -1.07 5.00 9.09
CA HIS A 123 0.35 5.19 8.83
C HIS A 123 0.81 4.14 7.82
N TRP A 124 1.15 4.60 6.62
CA TRP A 124 1.64 3.77 5.54
C TRP A 124 3.16 3.88 5.48
N SER A 125 3.84 2.75 5.63
CA SER A 125 5.29 2.65 5.45
C SER A 125 5.58 2.24 4.01
N LEU A 126 6.50 2.93 3.34
CA LEU A 126 6.85 2.67 1.94
C LEU A 126 8.35 2.49 1.76
N LYS A 127 8.71 1.70 0.76
CA LYS A 127 10.06 1.50 0.26
C LYS A 127 10.13 1.76 -1.24
N LYS A 128 11.23 2.34 -1.70
CA LYS A 128 11.51 2.50 -3.13
C LYS A 128 12.13 1.22 -3.66
N VAL A 129 11.46 0.58 -4.61
CA VAL A 129 11.93 -0.64 -5.31
C VAL A 129 11.89 -0.36 -6.81
N ASP A 130 13.02 -0.50 -7.48
CA ASP A 130 13.17 -0.24 -8.92
C ASP A 130 12.61 1.13 -9.35
N GLY A 131 12.86 2.17 -8.54
CA GLY A 131 12.40 3.52 -8.79
C GLY A 131 10.88 3.72 -8.59
N LYS A 132 10.19 2.82 -7.88
CA LYS A 132 8.76 2.94 -7.55
C LYS A 132 8.53 2.81 -6.05
N TRP A 133 7.63 3.63 -5.50
CA TRP A 133 7.18 3.47 -4.13
C TRP A 133 6.26 2.25 -4.01
N LYS A 134 6.59 1.35 -3.10
CA LYS A 134 5.78 0.20 -2.71
C LYS A 134 5.51 0.23 -1.22
N VAL A 135 4.32 -0.18 -0.82
CA VAL A 135 3.91 -0.25 0.58
C VAL A 135 4.62 -1.43 1.25
N SER A 136 5.32 -1.18 2.34
CA SER A 136 5.96 -2.22 3.16
C SER A 136 5.14 -2.56 4.40
N ASP A 137 4.32 -1.64 4.90
CA ASP A 137 3.40 -1.90 6.00
C ASP A 137 2.28 -0.86 6.10
N ILE A 138 1.22 -1.19 6.82
CA ILE A 138 0.10 -0.30 7.16
C ILE A 138 -0.15 -0.43 8.66
N ALA A 139 -0.31 0.68 9.38
CA ALA A 139 -0.67 0.68 10.79
C ALA A 139 -1.83 1.63 11.06
N SER A 140 -2.78 1.21 11.90
CA SER A 140 -3.78 2.11 12.46
C SER A 140 -3.21 2.75 13.72
N LYS A 141 -3.10 4.09 13.72
CA LYS A 141 -2.79 4.80 14.95
C LYS A 141 -4.02 4.92 15.86
N THR A 142 -5.21 4.87 15.26
CA THR A 142 -6.49 4.93 15.96
C THR A 142 -6.75 3.68 16.81
N SER A 143 -6.50 2.50 16.25
CA SER A 143 -6.81 1.20 16.88
C SER A 143 -5.57 0.42 17.33
N ASP A 144 -4.38 1.03 17.25
CA ASP A 144 -3.10 0.50 17.73
C ASP A 144 -2.74 -0.90 17.20
N TRP A 145 -2.78 -1.08 15.88
CA TRP A 145 -2.36 -2.31 15.22
C TRP A 145 -1.49 -2.05 14.00
N THR A 146 -0.68 -3.03 13.60
CA THR A 146 0.15 -3.03 12.38
C THR A 146 -0.15 -4.26 11.54
N LEU A 147 -0.35 -4.08 10.23
CA LEU A 147 -0.83 -5.12 9.32
C LEU A 147 0.09 -6.34 9.35
N SER A 148 1.40 -6.13 9.22
CA SER A 148 2.36 -7.23 9.23
C SER A 148 2.43 -8.04 10.52
N GLN A 149 1.85 -7.54 11.61
CA GLN A 149 1.80 -8.18 12.92
C GLN A 149 0.49 -8.95 13.15
N LEU A 150 -0.49 -8.86 12.23
CA LEU A 150 -1.70 -9.66 12.32
C LEU A 150 -1.34 -11.14 12.23
N GLU A 151 -1.83 -11.92 13.19
CA GLU A 151 -1.66 -13.36 13.19
C GLU A 151 -2.62 -13.97 12.17
N CYS A 152 -2.06 -14.66 11.18
CA CYS A 152 -2.84 -15.44 10.23
C CYS A 152 -2.48 -16.92 10.34
N MET A 153 -3.34 -17.67 11.00
CA MET A 153 -3.20 -19.11 11.09
C MET A 153 -3.81 -19.72 9.83
N ALA A 154 -2.99 -20.02 8.83
CA ALA A 154 -3.42 -20.77 7.65
C ALA A 154 -3.73 -22.23 8.04
N GLY A 155 -4.86 -22.43 8.73
CA GLY A 155 -5.41 -23.70 9.17
C GLY A 155 -4.54 -24.48 10.13
N GLN A 156 -4.16 -23.90 11.27
CA GLN A 156 -4.01 -24.74 12.46
C GLN A 156 -5.41 -25.21 12.84
N ASP A 157 -5.61 -26.53 12.85
CA ASP A 157 -6.85 -27.11 13.36
C ASP A 157 -6.95 -26.72 14.84
N PRO A 158 -8.13 -26.37 15.37
CA PRO A 158 -8.30 -26.31 16.81
C PRO A 158 -7.96 -27.70 17.37
N GLU A 159 -7.06 -27.77 18.35
CA GLU A 159 -6.83 -28.98 19.16
C GLU A 159 -8.13 -29.49 19.80
#